data_AF-A0A0R3N669-F1
#
_entry.id   AF-A0A0R3N669-F1
#
_cell.length_a   1.000
_cell.length_b   1.000
_cell.length_c   1.000
_cell.angle_alpha   90.00
_cell.angle_beta   90.00
_cell.angle_gamma   90.00
#
_symmetry.space_group_name_H-M   'P 1'
#
loop_
_entity.id
_entity.type
_entity.pdbx_description
1 polymer ?
#
loop_
_entity_poly.entity_id
_entity_poly.type
_entity_poly.pdbx_seq_one_letter_code
_entity_poly.pdbx_strand_id
1 'polypeptide(L)'
;MIPCPCCSQAVSEPTVDMVVDILRIPALQARMLGAVWKGKGHPVSTEAIIAAMDRATDVKAHTYDDFKFSLCHLRKRLKRVGIAIPNAGYAQGYYLKFPSKGQLHV
;
A
#
# COMPACT_ATOMS: atom_id res chain seq x y z
N MET A 1 -5.45 -4.25 13.20
CA MET A 1 -6.15 -3.06 13.71
C MET A 1 -5.09 -1.99 13.93
N ILE A 2 -5.23 -0.81 13.34
CA ILE A 2 -4.19 0.24 13.41
C ILE A 2 -4.50 1.14 14.61
N PRO A 3 -3.58 1.28 15.58
CA PRO A 3 -3.78 2.19 16.71
C PRO A 3 -3.64 3.64 16.24
N CYS A 4 -4.57 4.50 16.67
CA CYS A 4 -4.50 5.93 16.44
C CYS A 4 -3.29 6.52 17.21
N PRO A 5 -2.39 7.25 16.57
CA PRO A 5 -1.25 7.85 17.27
C PRO A 5 -1.66 8.96 18.27
N CYS A 6 -2.86 9.53 18.12
CA CYS A 6 -3.33 10.62 18.97
C CYS A 6 -4.02 10.13 20.26
N CYS A 7 -4.79 9.03 20.19
CA CYS A 7 -5.61 8.55 21.31
C CYS A 7 -5.45 7.06 21.62
N SER A 8 -4.57 6.36 20.90
CA SER A 8 -4.32 4.91 21.00
C SER A 8 -5.53 4.01 20.75
N GLN A 9 -6.68 4.57 20.36
CA GLN A 9 -7.87 3.81 20.02
C GLN A 9 -7.72 3.11 18.67
N ALA A 10 -8.44 2.02 18.51
CA ALA A 10 -8.55 1.30 17.25
C ALA A 10 -9.22 2.15 16.18
N VAL A 11 -8.54 2.38 15.06
CA VAL A 11 -9.12 3.09 13.91
C VAL A 11 -9.91 2.10 13.05
N SER A 12 -11.21 2.36 12.88
CA SER A 12 -12.10 1.55 12.04
C SER A 12 -11.81 1.72 10.55
N GLU A 13 -11.49 2.94 10.12
CA GLU A 13 -11.18 3.30 8.73
C GLU A 13 -9.88 4.11 8.67
N PRO A 14 -8.71 3.43 8.58
CA PRO A 14 -7.45 4.14 8.48
C PRO A 14 -7.33 4.84 7.13
N THR A 15 -6.85 6.08 7.13
CA THR A 15 -6.47 6.78 5.89
C THR A 15 -5.10 6.30 5.41
N VAL A 16 -4.81 6.50 4.13
CA VAL A 16 -3.50 6.15 3.56
C VAL A 16 -2.36 6.90 4.26
N ASP A 17 -2.55 8.19 4.55
CA ASP A 17 -1.53 9.03 5.18
C ASP A 17 -1.20 8.55 6.59
N MET A 18 -2.22 8.16 7.38
CA MET A 18 -2.00 7.56 8.70
C MET A 18 -1.15 6.30 8.62
N VAL A 19 -1.39 5.44 7.62
CA VAL A 19 -0.61 4.20 7.46
C VAL A 19 0.83 4.51 7.03
N VAL A 20 1.02 5.49 6.16
CA VAL A 20 2.35 5.96 5.73
C VAL A 20 3.15 6.47 6.92
N ASP A 21 2.54 7.29 7.77
CA ASP A 21 3.20 7.90 8.92
C ASP A 21 3.55 6.85 9.99
N ILE A 22 2.59 6.02 10.39
CA ILE A 22 2.78 4.99 11.43
C ILE A 22 3.85 3.98 11.03
N LEU A 23 3.87 3.56 9.76
CA LEU A 23 4.82 2.57 9.27
C LEU A 23 6.12 3.18 8.72
N ARG A 24 6.24 4.50 8.73
CA ARG A 24 7.37 5.25 8.13
C ARG A 24 7.66 4.76 6.71
N ILE A 25 6.62 4.71 5.89
CA ILE A 25 6.72 4.22 4.50
C ILE A 25 7.49 5.26 3.67
N PRO A 26 8.57 4.87 2.96
CA PRO A 26 9.30 5.78 2.09
C PRO A 26 8.41 6.39 1.00
N ALA A 27 8.70 7.63 0.60
CA ALA A 27 7.88 8.41 -0.33
C ALA A 27 7.46 7.65 -1.61
N LEU A 28 8.40 6.93 -2.24
CA LEU A 28 8.11 6.13 -3.44
C LEU A 28 7.05 5.04 -3.17
N GLN A 29 7.20 4.31 -2.07
CA GLN A 29 6.26 3.26 -1.66
C GLN A 29 4.92 3.84 -1.19
N ALA A 30 4.93 5.02 -0.58
CA ALA A 30 3.70 5.73 -0.18
C ALA A 30 2.86 6.11 -1.39
N ARG A 31 3.47 6.49 -2.51
CA ARG A 31 2.77 6.76 -3.79
C ARG A 31 2.15 5.50 -4.38
N MET A 32 2.91 4.41 -4.41
CA MET A 32 2.38 3.10 -4.81
C MET A 32 1.19 2.71 -3.94
N LEU A 33 1.33 2.88 -2.62
CA LEU A 33 0.26 2.61 -1.67
C LEU A 33 -0.97 3.47 -1.98
N GLY A 34 -0.80 4.77 -2.18
CA GLY A 34 -1.88 5.69 -2.53
C GLY A 34 -2.59 5.34 -3.83
N ALA A 35 -1.86 4.89 -4.86
CA ALA A 35 -2.46 4.42 -6.10
C ALA A 35 -3.39 3.22 -5.87
N VAL A 36 -2.91 2.22 -5.12
CA VAL A 36 -3.71 1.02 -4.79
C VAL A 36 -4.86 1.37 -3.82
N TRP A 37 -4.66 2.32 -2.91
CA TRP A 37 -5.66 2.76 -1.94
C TRP A 37 -6.85 3.44 -2.62
N LYS A 38 -6.60 4.23 -3.67
CA LYS A 38 -7.65 4.85 -4.49
C LYS A 38 -8.53 3.82 -5.20
N GLY A 39 -8.01 2.62 -5.47
CA GLY A 39 -8.77 1.49 -6.00
C GLY A 39 -9.83 0.95 -5.03
N LYS A 40 -9.76 1.27 -3.72
CA LYS A 40 -10.76 0.89 -2.71
C LYS A 40 -11.12 -0.62 -2.70
N GLY A 41 -10.14 -1.48 -2.95
CA GLY A 41 -10.34 -2.94 -3.02
C GLY A 41 -10.61 -3.48 -4.42
N HIS A 42 -10.80 -2.62 -5.42
CA HIS A 42 -10.75 -3.01 -6.83
C HIS A 42 -9.31 -3.14 -7.33
N PRO A 43 -9.07 -4.02 -8.32
CA PRO A 43 -7.77 -4.13 -8.96
C PRO A 43 -7.34 -2.83 -9.64
N VAL A 44 -6.09 -2.43 -9.42
CA VAL A 44 -5.40 -1.33 -10.08
C VAL A 44 -4.28 -1.90 -10.94
N SER A 45 -4.22 -1.51 -12.21
CA SER A 45 -3.24 -2.05 -13.16
C SER A 45 -1.81 -1.70 -12.76
N THR A 46 -0.85 -2.53 -13.19
CA THR A 46 0.57 -2.31 -12.86
C THR A 46 1.07 -0.99 -13.45
N GLU A 47 0.62 -0.67 -14.66
CA GLU A 47 0.97 0.54 -15.41
C GLU A 47 0.48 1.79 -14.66
N ALA A 48 -0.73 1.75 -14.10
CA ALA A 48 -1.26 2.85 -13.30
C ALA A 48 -0.47 3.07 -12.00
N ILE A 49 0.03 1.98 -11.39
CA ILE A 49 0.86 2.07 -10.18
C ILE A 49 2.25 2.62 -10.53
N ILE A 50 2.87 2.17 -11.61
CA ILE A 50 4.17 2.70 -12.10
C ILE A 50 4.03 4.18 -12.46
N ALA A 51 2.98 4.58 -13.18
CA ALA A 51 2.73 5.98 -13.50
C ALA A 51 2.58 6.86 -12.24
N ALA A 52 2.03 6.31 -11.15
CA ALA A 52 1.95 7.01 -9.86
C ALA A 52 3.31 7.13 -9.15
N MET A 53 4.24 6.20 -9.39
CA MET A 53 5.63 6.31 -8.92
C MET A 53 6.36 7.47 -9.62
N ASP A 54 6.17 7.59 -10.93
CA ASP A 54 6.87 8.54 -11.81
C ASP A 54 6.39 9.99 -11.67
N ARG A 55 5.09 10.22 -11.46
CA ARG A 55 4.48 11.57 -11.42
C ARG A 55 5.07 12.56 -10.41
N ALA A 56 5.97 12.14 -9.53
CA ALA A 56 6.50 12.95 -8.46
C ALA A 56 8.04 12.84 -8.30
N THR A 57 8.74 12.46 -9.37
CA THR A 57 10.21 12.53 -9.46
C THR A 57 10.64 13.06 -10.82
N ASP A 58 11.56 14.03 -10.87
CA ASP A 58 12.26 14.44 -12.11
C ASP A 58 13.30 13.40 -12.59
N VAL A 59 13.19 12.16 -12.11
CA VAL A 59 14.12 11.06 -12.37
C VAL A 59 13.56 10.21 -13.52
N LYS A 60 14.43 9.46 -14.20
CA LYS A 60 14.05 8.49 -15.24
C LYS A 60 12.86 7.63 -14.77
N ALA A 61 11.93 7.37 -15.69
CA ALA A 61 10.76 6.53 -15.46
C ALA A 61 11.16 5.21 -14.79
N HIS A 62 10.45 4.84 -13.73
CA HIS A 62 10.69 3.61 -12.98
C HIS A 62 10.36 2.41 -13.86
N THR A 63 11.21 1.39 -13.78
CA THR A 63 11.01 0.14 -14.50
C THR A 63 10.05 -0.79 -13.77
N TYR A 64 9.64 -1.85 -14.46
CA TYR A 64 8.87 -2.94 -13.84
C TYR A 64 9.62 -3.64 -12.69
N ASP A 65 10.96 -3.66 -12.73
CA ASP A 65 11.77 -4.23 -11.66
C ASP A 65 11.76 -3.33 -10.42
N ASP A 66 11.89 -2.01 -10.60
CA ASP A 66 11.77 -1.03 -9.51
C ASP A 66 10.42 -1.14 -8.80
N PHE A 67 9.36 -1.34 -9.58
CA PHE A 67 8.02 -1.63 -9.08
C PHE A 67 7.99 -2.91 -8.24
N LYS A 68 8.53 -4.03 -8.75
CA LYS A 68 8.56 -5.31 -8.04
C LYS A 68 9.32 -5.22 -6.71
N PHE A 69 10.51 -4.61 -6.72
CA PHE A 69 11.30 -4.41 -5.51
C PHE A 69 10.53 -3.56 -4.50
N SER A 70 10.00 -2.42 -4.93
CA SER A 70 9.25 -1.51 -4.06
C SER A 70 7.99 -2.16 -3.48
N LEU A 71 7.24 -2.93 -4.29
CA LEU A 71 6.07 -3.67 -3.85
C LEU A 71 6.42 -4.74 -2.81
N CYS A 72 7.53 -5.47 -2.98
CA CYS A 72 8.00 -6.46 -2.02
C CYS A 72 8.27 -5.82 -0.65
N HIS A 73 8.99 -4.69 -0.63
CA HIS A 73 9.28 -3.96 0.60
C HIS A 73 8.02 -3.35 1.23
N LEU A 74 7.11 -2.81 0.43
CA LEU A 74 5.84 -2.26 0.89
C LEU A 74 4.98 -3.35 1.55
N ARG A 75 4.84 -4.53 0.93
CA ARG A 75 4.10 -5.68 1.50
C ARG A 75 4.66 -6.11 2.86
N LYS A 76 5.99 -6.17 3.00
CA LYS A 76 6.64 -6.49 4.29
C LYS A 76 6.27 -5.49 5.38
N ARG A 77 6.20 -4.19 5.05
CA ARG A 77 5.79 -3.14 6.00
C ARG A 77 4.31 -3.27 6.39
N LEU A 78 3.42 -3.42 5.40
CA LEU A 78 1.97 -3.48 5.61
C LEU A 78 1.53 -4.72 6.41
N LYS A 79 2.27 -5.84 6.30
CA LYS A 79 2.01 -7.04 7.09
C LYS A 79 1.97 -6.77 8.60
N ARG A 80 2.75 -5.79 9.09
CA ARG A 80 2.80 -5.40 10.51
C ARG A 80 1.47 -4.89 11.06
N VAL A 81 0.58 -4.41 10.20
CA VAL A 81 -0.74 -3.88 10.57
C VAL A 81 -1.90 -4.70 9.99
N GLY A 82 -1.58 -5.83 9.34
CA GLY A 82 -2.56 -6.74 8.74
C GLY A 82 -3.10 -6.28 7.39
N ILE A 83 -2.54 -5.24 6.78
CA ILE A 83 -2.91 -4.80 5.43
C ILE A 83 -2.14 -5.63 4.41
N ALA A 84 -2.82 -6.04 3.33
CA ALA A 84 -2.22 -6.77 2.23
C ALA A 84 -2.49 -6.10 0.88
N ILE A 85 -1.54 -6.28 -0.04
CA ILE A 85 -1.69 -5.92 -1.47
C ILE A 85 -1.53 -7.20 -2.30
N PRO A 86 -2.55 -8.06 -2.37
CA PRO A 86 -2.54 -9.25 -3.23
C PRO A 86 -2.52 -8.91 -4.73
N ASN A 87 -2.15 -9.91 -5.53
CA ASN A 87 -2.34 -9.88 -6.98
C ASN A 87 -3.81 -10.24 -7.29
N ALA A 88 -4.45 -9.50 -8.19
CA ALA A 88 -5.83 -9.77 -8.62
C ALA A 88 -5.94 -10.98 -9.58
N GLY A 89 -4.85 -11.35 -10.24
CA GLY A 89 -4.80 -12.40 -11.27
C GLY A 89 -3.69 -12.13 -12.28
N TYR A 90 -3.43 -13.06 -13.20
CA TYR A 90 -2.41 -12.84 -14.23
C TYR A 90 -2.73 -11.59 -15.06
N ALA A 91 -1.83 -10.61 -15.03
CA ALA A 91 -1.97 -9.29 -15.67
C ALA A 91 -3.19 -8.45 -15.24
N GLN A 92 -3.82 -8.77 -14.10
CA GLN A 92 -5.00 -8.03 -13.61
C GLN A 92 -4.67 -6.95 -12.57
N GLY A 93 -3.39 -6.77 -12.24
CA GLY A 93 -2.94 -5.75 -11.30
C GLY A 93 -3.10 -6.16 -9.83
N TYR A 94 -3.29 -5.17 -8.96
CA TYR A 94 -3.20 -5.32 -7.51
C TYR A 94 -4.32 -4.57 -6.80
N TYR A 95 -4.80 -5.10 -5.67
CA TYR A 95 -5.86 -4.47 -4.90
C TYR A 95 -5.50 -4.40 -3.41
N LEU A 96 -6.16 -3.50 -2.68
CA LEU A 96 -6.00 -3.35 -1.24
C LEU A 96 -6.90 -4.35 -0.51
N LYS A 97 -6.35 -5.08 0.45
CA LYS A 97 -7.10 -5.94 1.36
C LYS A 97 -6.81 -5.56 2.80
N PHE A 98 -7.86 -5.16 3.52
CA PHE A 98 -7.79 -4.91 4.96
C PHE A 98 -7.86 -6.23 5.74
N PRO A 99 -7.32 -6.27 6.97
CA PRO A 99 -7.52 -7.42 7.83
C PRO A 99 -9.02 -7.58 8.07
N SER A 100 -9.55 -8.80 7.90
CA SER A 100 -10.91 -9.11 8.33
C SER A 100 -11.02 -8.82 9.84
N LYS A 101 -12.16 -8.27 10.28
CA LYS A 101 -12.47 -8.15 11.71
C LYS A 101 -12.39 -9.56 12.32
N GLY A 102 -11.25 -9.93 12.93
CA GLY A 102 -11.10 -11.23 13.58
C GLY A 102 -9.76 -11.97 13.50
N GLN A 103 -8.71 -11.45 12.85
CA GLN A 103 -7.41 -12.15 12.84
C GLN A 103 -6.29 -11.35 13.52
N LEU A 104 -6.21 -11.50 14.85
CA LEU A 104 -5.03 -11.25 15.66
C LEU A 104 -4.07 -12.43 15.46
N HIS A 105 -2.87 -12.17 14.96
CA HIS A 105 -1.74 -13.06 15.26
C HIS A 105 -1.05 -12.48 16.49
N VAL A 106 -1.21 -13.23 17.58
CA VAL A 106 -0.49 -13.14 18.87
C VAL A 106 1.01 -13.22 18.62
#